data_AF-A8NF60-F1
#
_entry.id   AF-A8NF60-F1
#
_cell.length_a   1.000
_cell.length_b   1.000
_cell.length_c   1.000
_cell.angle_alpha   90.00
_cell.angle_beta   90.00
_cell.angle_gamma   90.00
#
_symmetry.space_group_name_H-M   'P 1'
#
loop_
_entity.id
_entity.type
_entity.pdbx_description
1 polymer ?
#
loop_
_entity_poly.entity_id
_entity_poly.type
_entity_poly.pdbx_seq_one_letter_code
_entity_poly.pdbx_strand_id
1 'polypeptide(L)'
;MSNNSRDDYVVLRSPTKQYASLSSPRHSQDSDDSLRALEISHDPIQGQTRRGRAYSFTGFDFQHDLLPLSASVTEPGFHSTEGTEKSVGLINGIALVVGLQIGSGIFSSPGVVVANVHSVGASLLVWLTSGLLAWTGASSFAELGSAIPQNGGAQAYLAYAYGPLVSYLFAWTAIIALKPGGNAVISLIFAEYMNRIFWNHTKEDASPDSIPQWAIKLVAVLAVVIVTIICIAAQKLGTRVAVVFTTLKVIALLLVTVLGLVQLARGKAASSFHEPWLSGSSTSPSSYSLALYSGLWAFDGWDQANYVGGEMHHPEKNIPRAIHSSMIIVTLLFLLANLSYFVVLDKNLVGLSNTVAMDFGRALWGKAGGTVFALLVAISCFGALNGSLYTSSRLVYAAGRERYLPALFGRLHTTRKTPINAALLQSAITITFILIGGGFRSLINFSVVASWAFYFLTVLGLVILRFKEPMLERPYRVWITTPLIFCGVALFLLLMPIIAAPLEAIAVLGFVAAGVPVYFLTQVDEKPRIFGFFSDLIARIRGRPPSADGWEAVATDADELEMTQANTRR
;
A
#
# COMPACT_ATOMS: atom_id res chain seq x y z
N MET A 1 42.43 -58.84 25.88
CA MET A 1 41.23 -58.74 26.74
C MET A 1 40.00 -58.71 25.85
N SER A 2 38.88 -59.27 26.28
CA SER A 2 37.84 -59.86 25.41
C SER A 2 36.51 -59.10 25.39
N ASN A 3 35.81 -59.17 24.23
CA ASN A 3 34.35 -59.12 24.02
C ASN A 3 33.54 -57.86 24.47
N ASN A 4 32.69 -57.28 23.61
CA ASN A 4 31.29 -57.67 23.26
C ASN A 4 30.33 -57.54 24.47
N SER A 5 29.09 -57.01 24.40
CA SER A 5 28.20 -56.72 23.26
C SER A 5 26.84 -56.11 23.72
N ARG A 6 26.09 -55.45 22.79
CA ARG A 6 24.59 -55.34 22.71
C ARG A 6 23.81 -54.58 23.81
N ASP A 7 23.00 -53.57 23.45
CA ASP A 7 21.57 -53.55 22.99
C ASP A 7 20.55 -53.65 24.14
N ASP A 8 19.64 -52.67 24.25
CA ASP A 8 18.18 -52.91 24.09
C ASP A 8 17.32 -51.63 24.17
N TYR A 9 16.28 -51.57 23.32
CA TYR A 9 15.18 -50.60 23.34
C TYR A 9 13.99 -51.18 24.11
N VAL A 10 13.19 -50.35 24.81
CA VAL A 10 11.84 -50.75 25.27
C VAL A 10 10.80 -49.68 24.94
N VAL A 11 9.77 -50.11 24.20
CA VAL A 11 8.51 -49.39 23.96
C VAL A 11 7.46 -49.92 24.93
N LEU A 12 6.63 -49.06 25.54
CA LEU A 12 5.39 -49.50 26.20
C LEU A 12 4.17 -48.66 25.79
N ARG A 13 3.05 -49.37 25.64
CA ARG A 13 1.77 -48.90 25.08
C ARG A 13 0.83 -48.35 26.17
N SER A 14 -0.22 -47.67 25.72
CA SER A 14 -1.42 -47.37 26.49
C SER A 14 -2.15 -48.63 26.98
N PRO A 15 -3.05 -48.47 27.97
CA PRO A 15 -4.40 -49.02 27.77
C PRO A 15 -5.55 -48.09 28.21
N THR A 16 -6.67 -48.27 27.51
CA THR A 16 -8.01 -47.73 27.78
C THR A 16 -8.70 -48.40 28.98
N LYS A 17 -9.60 -47.66 29.67
CA LYS A 17 -10.91 -48.10 30.26
C LYS A 17 -11.54 -46.92 31.03
N GLN A 18 -12.73 -46.43 30.67
CA GLN A 18 -14.10 -46.90 30.95
C GLN A 18 -14.69 -46.38 32.28
N TYR A 19 -15.95 -45.91 32.19
CA TYR A 19 -16.76 -45.32 33.25
C TYR A 19 -17.14 -46.30 34.37
N ALA A 20 -17.35 -45.75 35.58
CA ALA A 20 -18.24 -46.30 36.61
C ALA A 20 -18.88 -45.18 37.44
N SER A 21 -20.07 -45.42 37.99
CA SER A 21 -21.00 -44.47 38.59
C SER A 21 -21.12 -44.59 40.13
N LEU A 22 -22.01 -43.77 40.74
CA LEU A 22 -22.49 -43.69 42.15
C LEU A 22 -21.92 -42.48 42.93
N SER A 23 -22.65 -41.74 43.80
CA SER A 23 -24.11 -41.63 44.06
C SER A 23 -24.41 -40.47 45.05
N SER A 24 -25.47 -39.66 44.80
CA SER A 24 -26.46 -38.95 45.69
C SER A 24 -26.13 -38.53 47.17
N PRO A 25 -26.85 -37.59 47.85
CA PRO A 25 -28.15 -36.96 47.50
C PRO A 25 -28.40 -35.47 47.93
N ARG A 26 -29.63 -34.95 47.62
CA ARG A 26 -30.33 -33.73 48.15
C ARG A 26 -29.72 -32.36 47.77
N HIS A 27 -30.44 -31.26 47.49
CA HIS A 27 -31.86 -30.84 47.43
C HIS A 27 -31.91 -29.56 46.52
N SER A 28 -33.02 -28.93 46.06
CA SER A 28 -34.48 -29.16 46.16
C SER A 28 -35.26 -28.25 45.16
N GLN A 29 -36.35 -28.78 44.58
CA GLN A 29 -37.59 -28.10 44.15
C GLN A 29 -37.66 -27.12 42.95
N ASP A 30 -38.85 -27.21 42.31
CA ASP A 30 -39.59 -26.32 41.40
C ASP A 30 -39.03 -26.01 39.99
N SER A 31 -39.86 -25.98 38.92
CA SER A 31 -41.14 -26.66 38.60
C SER A 31 -41.43 -26.49 37.09
N ASP A 32 -42.31 -27.35 36.55
CA ASP A 32 -43.01 -27.29 35.26
C ASP A 32 -42.15 -27.29 33.96
N ASP A 33 -42.01 -28.43 33.29
CA ASP A 33 -42.97 -29.10 32.37
C ASP A 33 -43.21 -28.32 31.06
N SER A 34 -42.69 -28.84 29.93
CA SER A 34 -43.33 -29.81 29.02
C SER A 34 -44.34 -29.12 28.08
N LEU A 35 -44.26 -29.31 26.76
CA LEU A 35 -44.69 -30.52 26.07
C LEU A 35 -43.91 -30.70 24.75
N ARG A 36 -43.11 -31.76 24.64
CA ARG A 36 -42.46 -32.16 23.38
C ARG A 36 -42.49 -33.66 23.15
N ALA A 37 -43.69 -34.24 23.19
CA ALA A 37 -44.02 -35.52 22.58
C ALA A 37 -45.53 -35.73 22.63
N LEU A 38 -46.16 -35.99 21.47
CA LEU A 38 -47.15 -37.06 21.32
C LEU A 38 -47.44 -37.30 19.82
N GLU A 39 -47.09 -38.51 19.41
CA GLU A 39 -47.72 -39.34 18.36
C GLU A 39 -47.58 -39.04 16.85
N ILE A 40 -47.40 -40.17 16.16
CA ILE A 40 -47.26 -40.38 14.72
C ILE A 40 -48.46 -41.22 14.29
N SER A 41 -49.17 -40.85 13.23
CA SER A 41 -50.01 -41.79 12.45
C SER A 41 -50.26 -41.26 11.02
N HIS A 42 -50.57 -42.16 10.08
CA HIS A 42 -50.54 -41.93 8.62
C HIS A 42 -51.84 -41.32 8.01
N ASP A 43 -51.64 -40.67 6.85
CA ASP A 43 -52.46 -40.46 5.63
C ASP A 43 -53.76 -41.30 5.38
N PRO A 44 -54.62 -41.00 4.35
CA PRO A 44 -54.67 -39.86 3.38
C PRO A 44 -56.10 -39.27 3.10
N ILE A 45 -56.22 -38.35 2.09
CA ILE A 45 -57.31 -38.19 1.06
C ILE A 45 -57.88 -36.75 0.83
N GLN A 46 -57.69 -36.25 -0.41
CA GLN A 46 -58.47 -35.31 -1.27
C GLN A 46 -59.18 -34.03 -0.73
N GLY A 47 -59.09 -32.91 -1.47
CA GLY A 47 -60.16 -31.88 -1.46
C GLY A 47 -59.86 -30.43 -1.90
N GLN A 48 -59.89 -30.15 -3.22
CA GLN A 48 -60.28 -28.88 -3.88
C GLN A 48 -59.93 -27.46 -3.31
N THR A 49 -59.10 -26.74 -4.09
CA THR A 49 -59.25 -25.33 -4.52
C THR A 49 -59.77 -24.22 -3.59
N ARG A 50 -58.95 -23.18 -3.38
CA ARG A 50 -59.44 -21.79 -3.39
C ARG A 50 -58.40 -20.80 -3.94
N ARG A 51 -58.81 -19.97 -4.91
CA ARG A 51 -57.99 -18.89 -5.50
C ARG A 51 -57.88 -17.72 -4.52
N GLY A 52 -56.66 -17.25 -4.27
CA GLY A 52 -56.35 -15.91 -3.72
C GLY A 52 -55.66 -15.06 -4.80
N ARG A 53 -55.97 -13.77 -4.91
CA ARG A 53 -55.47 -12.89 -5.97
C ARG A 53 -54.05 -12.37 -5.70
N ALA A 54 -53.37 -12.09 -6.80
CA ALA A 54 -52.02 -11.52 -6.94
C ALA A 54 -51.66 -10.35 -6.01
N TYR A 55 -50.38 -10.28 -5.67
CA TYR A 55 -49.56 -9.09 -5.97
C TYR A 55 -48.21 -9.52 -6.54
N SER A 56 -47.93 -9.13 -7.78
CA SER A 56 -46.61 -9.28 -8.39
C SER A 56 -45.75 -8.07 -8.03
N PHE A 57 -44.82 -8.26 -7.10
CA PHE A 57 -43.62 -7.41 -7.05
C PHE A 57 -42.46 -8.22 -7.61
N THR A 58 -41.82 -7.69 -8.63
CA THR A 58 -40.60 -8.22 -9.22
C THR A 58 -39.48 -8.13 -8.20
N GLY A 59 -39.27 -9.20 -7.44
CA GLY A 59 -38.07 -9.37 -6.65
C GLY A 59 -36.87 -9.44 -7.58
N PHE A 60 -35.94 -8.50 -7.44
CA PHE A 60 -34.60 -8.68 -7.97
C PHE A 60 -33.95 -9.81 -7.19
N ASP A 61 -33.87 -10.97 -7.83
CA ASP A 61 -33.22 -12.14 -7.26
C ASP A 61 -31.70 -11.89 -7.23
N PHE A 62 -31.22 -11.37 -6.11
CA PHE A 62 -29.80 -11.17 -5.88
C PHE A 62 -29.15 -12.54 -5.71
N GLN A 63 -28.59 -13.08 -6.80
CA GLN A 63 -27.72 -14.24 -6.72
C GLN A 63 -26.61 -13.96 -5.71
N HIS A 64 -26.60 -14.72 -4.63
CA HIS A 64 -25.59 -14.68 -3.57
C HIS A 64 -24.31 -15.38 -4.02
N ASP A 65 -23.66 -14.86 -5.05
CA ASP A 65 -22.38 -15.35 -5.54
C ASP A 65 -21.40 -14.22 -5.86
N LEU A 66 -20.11 -14.54 -5.74
CA LEU A 66 -18.94 -13.66 -5.98
C LEU A 66 -18.68 -12.57 -4.92
N LEU A 67 -18.53 -13.02 -3.67
CA LEU A 67 -17.61 -12.40 -2.73
C LEU A 67 -16.16 -12.87 -3.01
N PRO A 68 -15.24 -12.04 -3.53
CA PRO A 68 -13.81 -12.33 -3.50
C PRO A 68 -13.27 -11.91 -2.12
N LEU A 69 -13.72 -12.59 -1.07
CA LEU A 69 -13.14 -12.42 0.26
C LEU A 69 -11.83 -13.21 0.35
N SER A 70 -10.89 -12.71 1.15
CA SER A 70 -9.73 -13.45 1.64
C SER A 70 -10.14 -14.52 2.68
N ALA A 71 -11.25 -15.20 2.45
CA ALA A 71 -11.87 -16.21 3.28
C ALA A 71 -12.50 -17.26 2.36
N SER A 72 -11.94 -18.47 2.37
CA SER A 72 -12.55 -19.63 1.77
C SER A 72 -13.85 -19.95 2.49
N VAL A 73 -14.99 -19.68 1.86
CA VAL A 73 -16.28 -20.24 2.28
C VAL A 73 -16.36 -21.66 1.73
N THR A 74 -15.76 -22.59 2.46
CA THR A 74 -16.08 -24.02 2.35
C THR A 74 -17.21 -24.37 3.33
N GLU A 75 -17.96 -25.42 2.99
CA GLU A 75 -19.14 -25.92 3.70
C GLU A 75 -18.93 -26.13 5.22
N PRO A 76 -20.01 -26.16 6.04
CA PRO A 76 -19.92 -26.30 7.50
C PRO A 76 -19.48 -27.72 7.92
N GLY A 77 -18.19 -28.01 7.75
CA GLY A 77 -17.49 -29.20 8.23
C GLY A 77 -16.41 -28.83 9.25
N PHE A 78 -16.36 -29.56 10.36
CA PHE A 78 -15.49 -29.33 11.52
C PHE A 78 -13.99 -29.51 11.20
N HIS A 79 -13.30 -28.50 10.66
CA HIS A 79 -11.83 -28.42 10.69
C HIS A 79 -11.32 -26.99 10.90
N SER A 80 -10.21 -26.90 11.63
CA SER A 80 -9.59 -25.65 12.09
C SER A 80 -9.17 -24.73 10.94
N THR A 81 -9.49 -23.45 11.06
CA THR A 81 -8.99 -22.38 10.18
C THR A 81 -7.46 -22.38 10.14
N GLU A 82 -6.86 -22.68 8.99
CA GLU A 82 -5.48 -22.28 8.68
C GLU A 82 -5.45 -20.75 8.50
N GLY A 83 -5.52 -20.04 9.63
CA GLY A 83 -5.34 -18.59 9.64
C GLY A 83 -3.93 -18.24 9.22
N THR A 84 -3.80 -17.34 8.25
CA THR A 84 -2.53 -16.71 7.84
C THR A 84 -1.70 -16.37 9.07
N GLU A 85 -0.45 -16.87 9.15
CA GLU A 85 0.39 -16.67 10.34
C GLU A 85 0.50 -15.18 10.68
N LYS A 86 -0.08 -14.79 11.83
CA LYS A 86 0.06 -13.45 12.39
C LYS A 86 1.53 -13.26 12.72
N SER A 87 2.19 -12.40 11.95
CA SER A 87 3.65 -12.21 11.95
C SER A 87 4.06 -10.76 12.16
N VAL A 88 3.11 -9.82 12.08
CA VAL A 88 3.36 -8.38 12.22
C VAL A 88 2.98 -7.91 13.63
N GLY A 89 3.99 -7.73 14.48
CA GLY A 89 3.84 -7.09 15.80
C GLY A 89 3.66 -5.57 15.72
N LEU A 90 3.26 -4.94 16.82
CA LEU A 90 3.04 -3.48 16.89
C LEU A 90 4.26 -2.66 16.45
N ILE A 91 5.47 -3.01 16.91
CA ILE A 91 6.70 -2.31 16.55
C ILE A 91 6.98 -2.45 15.04
N ASN A 92 6.73 -3.62 14.47
CA ASN A 92 6.88 -3.86 13.03
C ASN A 92 5.87 -3.03 12.22
N GLY A 93 4.62 -2.90 12.72
CA GLY A 93 3.60 -2.02 12.15
C GLY A 93 4.01 -0.54 12.17
N ILE A 94 4.51 -0.03 13.30
CA ILE A 94 5.04 1.34 13.40
C ILE A 94 6.20 1.54 12.43
N ALA A 95 7.17 0.62 12.41
CA ALA A 95 8.32 0.70 11.51
C ALA A 95 7.93 0.62 10.02
N LEU A 96 6.87 -0.11 9.68
CA LEU A 96 6.30 -0.18 8.33
C LEU A 96 5.68 1.15 7.90
N VAL A 97 4.85 1.78 8.75
CA VAL A 97 4.22 3.07 8.41
C VAL A 97 5.25 4.20 8.40
N VAL A 98 6.06 4.34 9.46
CA VAL A 98 7.16 5.34 9.51
C VAL A 98 8.11 5.13 8.33
N GLY A 99 8.39 3.87 7.98
CA GLY A 99 9.22 3.53 6.84
C GLY A 99 8.60 3.93 5.50
N LEU A 100 7.32 3.70 5.25
CA LEU A 100 6.72 4.01 3.95
C LEU A 100 6.38 5.51 3.82
N GLN A 101 6.06 6.18 4.92
CA GLN A 101 5.77 7.62 4.99
C GLN A 101 7.05 8.48 4.90
N ILE A 102 8.18 8.03 5.46
CA ILE A 102 9.49 8.67 5.23
C ILE A 102 10.00 8.26 3.83
N GLY A 103 9.51 8.96 2.82
CA GLY A 103 9.89 8.80 1.42
C GLY A 103 10.82 9.91 0.91
N SER A 104 10.78 10.13 -0.41
CA SER A 104 11.52 11.22 -1.07
C SER A 104 10.94 12.61 -0.78
N GLY A 105 9.67 12.71 -0.35
CA GLY A 105 8.95 13.99 -0.25
C GLY A 105 9.54 14.99 0.74
N ILE A 106 10.06 14.55 1.88
CA ILE A 106 10.73 15.42 2.85
C ILE A 106 12.02 16.09 2.31
N PHE A 107 12.55 15.62 1.19
CA PHE A 107 13.76 16.16 0.55
C PHE A 107 13.48 17.09 -0.65
N SER A 108 12.23 17.17 -1.13
CA SER A 108 11.82 18.04 -2.26
C SER A 108 10.69 19.00 -1.90
N SER A 109 9.74 18.61 -1.04
CA SER A 109 8.63 19.48 -0.61
C SER A 109 9.05 20.76 0.13
N PRO A 110 10.11 20.81 0.97
CA PRO A 110 10.47 22.03 1.70
C PRO A 110 10.69 23.25 0.81
N GLY A 111 11.36 23.09 -0.34
CA GLY A 111 11.58 24.18 -1.29
C GLY A 111 10.28 24.74 -1.83
N VAL A 112 9.36 23.86 -2.25
CA VAL A 112 8.03 24.25 -2.76
C VAL A 112 7.18 24.94 -1.68
N VAL A 113 7.22 24.47 -0.43
CA VAL A 113 6.50 25.11 0.69
C VAL A 113 7.00 26.54 0.90
N VAL A 114 8.33 26.71 1.00
CA VAL A 114 8.96 28.02 1.24
C VAL A 114 8.79 28.96 0.05
N ALA A 115 8.88 28.45 -1.18
CA ALA A 115 8.70 29.23 -2.40
C ALA A 115 7.31 29.85 -2.55
N ASN A 116 6.28 29.27 -1.92
CA ASN A 116 4.92 29.80 -1.92
C ASN A 116 4.64 30.70 -0.70
N VAL A 117 5.21 30.36 0.46
CA VAL A 117 4.87 31.01 1.74
C VAL A 117 5.81 32.17 2.09
N HIS A 118 7.04 32.16 1.55
CA HIS A 118 8.11 33.18 1.70
C HIS A 118 8.62 33.44 3.13
N SER A 119 8.16 32.65 4.12
CA SER A 119 8.34 32.90 5.55
C SER A 119 8.62 31.61 6.31
N VAL A 120 9.57 31.65 7.26
CA VAL A 120 10.06 30.48 8.01
C VAL A 120 8.97 29.93 8.94
N GLY A 121 8.40 30.78 9.80
CA GLY A 121 7.36 30.40 10.75
C GLY A 121 6.09 29.92 10.06
N ALA A 122 5.68 30.62 8.99
CA ALA A 122 4.50 30.21 8.22
C ALA A 122 4.75 28.89 7.44
N SER A 123 5.98 28.61 7.00
CA SER A 123 6.34 27.30 6.42
C SER A 123 6.25 26.17 7.45
N LEU A 124 6.73 26.40 8.68
CA LEU A 124 6.59 25.42 9.78
C LEU A 124 5.12 25.19 10.17
N LEU A 125 4.28 26.24 10.14
CA LEU A 125 2.83 26.10 10.32
C LEU A 125 2.17 25.29 9.19
N VAL A 126 2.62 25.43 7.94
CA VAL A 126 2.15 24.57 6.82
C VAL A 126 2.54 23.10 7.03
N TRP A 127 3.74 22.81 7.53
CA TRP A 127 4.14 21.44 7.86
C TRP A 127 3.31 20.85 9.01
N LEU A 128 3.08 21.62 10.08
CA LEU A 128 2.25 21.20 11.21
C LEU A 128 0.80 20.95 10.79
N THR A 129 0.21 21.87 10.02
CA THR A 129 -1.17 21.74 9.52
C THR A 129 -1.29 20.58 8.52
N SER A 130 -0.33 20.39 7.61
CA SER A 130 -0.30 19.20 6.73
C SER A 130 -0.26 17.90 7.53
N GLY A 131 0.56 17.82 8.59
CA GLY A 131 0.63 16.66 9.48
C GLY A 131 -0.69 16.39 10.20
N LEU A 132 -1.33 17.43 10.76
CA LEU A 132 -2.63 17.32 11.43
C LEU A 132 -3.75 16.91 10.45
N LEU A 133 -3.77 17.48 9.25
CA LEU A 133 -4.76 17.12 8.22
C LEU A 133 -4.54 15.68 7.72
N ALA A 134 -3.31 15.24 7.47
CA ALA A 134 -3.00 13.84 7.17
C ALA A 134 -3.43 12.90 8.31
N TRP A 135 -3.26 13.31 9.57
CA TRP A 135 -3.69 12.56 10.75
C TRP A 135 -5.22 12.37 10.79
N THR A 136 -6.03 13.30 10.24
CA THR A 136 -7.49 13.08 10.13
C THR A 136 -7.85 11.91 9.20
N GLY A 137 -7.13 11.75 8.08
CA GLY A 137 -7.25 10.62 7.17
C GLY A 137 -6.76 9.32 7.82
N ALA A 138 -5.57 9.37 8.41
CA ALA A 138 -4.97 8.24 9.11
C ALA A 138 -5.85 7.71 10.25
N SER A 139 -6.48 8.60 11.03
CA SER A 139 -7.43 8.22 12.09
C SER A 139 -8.69 7.57 11.51
N SER A 140 -9.19 8.07 10.38
CA SER A 140 -10.36 7.50 9.71
C SER A 140 -10.08 6.08 9.18
N PHE A 141 -8.90 5.87 8.59
CA PHE A 141 -8.44 4.54 8.20
C PHE A 141 -8.17 3.62 9.39
N ALA A 142 -7.70 4.15 10.53
CA ALA A 142 -7.55 3.35 11.76
C ALA A 142 -8.89 2.80 12.28
N GLU A 143 -10.01 3.51 12.12
CA GLU A 143 -11.35 2.95 12.41
C GLU A 143 -11.67 1.81 11.44
N LEU A 144 -11.55 2.04 10.13
CA LEU A 144 -11.79 1.02 9.11
C LEU A 144 -10.94 -0.24 9.32
N GLY A 145 -9.64 -0.10 9.55
CA GLY A 145 -8.74 -1.23 9.78
C GLY A 145 -8.92 -1.93 11.12
N SER A 146 -9.42 -1.24 12.15
CA SER A 146 -9.79 -1.88 13.41
C SER A 146 -11.10 -2.68 13.34
N ALA A 147 -12.05 -2.24 12.52
CA ALA A 147 -13.36 -2.87 12.35
C ALA A 147 -13.35 -3.97 11.26
N ILE A 148 -12.54 -3.78 10.21
CA ILE A 148 -12.41 -4.70 9.06
C ILE A 148 -10.92 -5.05 8.89
N PRO A 149 -10.36 -5.95 9.73
CA PRO A 149 -8.94 -6.30 9.71
C PRO A 149 -8.60 -7.30 8.59
N GLN A 150 -8.96 -6.96 7.35
CA GLN A 150 -8.64 -7.75 6.15
C GLN A 150 -7.38 -7.22 5.45
N ASN A 151 -6.68 -8.10 4.74
CA ASN A 151 -5.57 -7.68 3.88
C ASN A 151 -6.10 -6.96 2.62
N GLY A 152 -5.36 -5.95 2.14
CA GLY A 152 -5.74 -5.15 0.97
C GLY A 152 -6.14 -3.70 1.24
N GLY A 153 -6.30 -3.30 2.52
CA GLY A 153 -6.47 -1.89 2.91
C GLY A 153 -7.65 -1.21 2.21
N ALA A 154 -7.40 -0.10 1.51
CA ALA A 154 -8.43 0.66 0.80
C ALA A 154 -9.28 -0.20 -0.16
N GLN A 155 -8.68 -1.21 -0.82
CA GLN A 155 -9.41 -2.12 -1.72
C GLN A 155 -10.52 -2.88 -0.96
N ALA A 156 -10.19 -3.44 0.21
CA ALA A 156 -11.14 -4.19 1.04
C ALA A 156 -12.25 -3.28 1.60
N TYR A 157 -11.91 -2.05 2.00
CA TYR A 157 -12.89 -1.09 2.52
C TYR A 157 -13.86 -0.61 1.44
N LEU A 158 -13.37 -0.37 0.22
CA LEU A 158 -14.22 -0.01 -0.92
C LEU A 158 -15.11 -1.19 -1.35
N ALA A 159 -14.59 -2.43 -1.32
CA ALA A 159 -15.38 -3.63 -1.57
C ALA A 159 -16.55 -3.76 -0.59
N TYR A 160 -16.29 -3.55 0.71
CA TYR A 160 -17.29 -3.65 1.76
C TYR A 160 -18.32 -2.51 1.70
N ALA A 161 -17.88 -1.27 1.51
CA ALA A 161 -18.77 -0.10 1.53
C ALA A 161 -19.62 0.07 0.25
N TYR A 162 -19.05 -0.24 -0.93
CA TYR A 162 -19.66 0.06 -2.24
C TYR A 162 -19.80 -1.14 -3.19
N GLY A 163 -19.28 -2.32 -2.83
CA GLY A 163 -19.33 -3.53 -3.64
C GLY A 163 -18.12 -3.72 -4.59
N PRO A 164 -18.12 -4.84 -5.36
CA PRO A 164 -16.93 -5.31 -6.09
C PRO A 164 -16.47 -4.38 -7.20
N LEU A 165 -17.39 -3.66 -7.87
CA LEU A 165 -17.04 -2.73 -8.96
C LEU A 165 -16.10 -1.61 -8.48
N VAL A 166 -16.37 -0.96 -7.34
CA VAL A 166 -15.53 0.14 -6.85
C VAL A 166 -14.18 -0.36 -6.34
N SER A 167 -14.14 -1.56 -5.75
CA SER A 167 -12.91 -2.27 -5.40
C SER A 167 -12.05 -2.57 -6.63
N TYR A 168 -12.66 -3.06 -7.71
CA TYR A 168 -11.97 -3.28 -8.98
C TYR A 168 -11.44 -1.98 -9.59
N LEU A 169 -12.25 -0.91 -9.61
CA LEU A 169 -11.81 0.40 -10.11
C LEU A 169 -10.62 0.95 -9.32
N PHE A 170 -10.59 0.72 -8.00
CA PHE A 170 -9.41 1.00 -7.19
C PHE A 170 -8.22 0.15 -7.62
N ALA A 171 -8.37 -1.18 -7.73
CA ALA A 171 -7.27 -2.08 -8.11
C ALA A 171 -6.71 -1.76 -9.51
N TRP A 172 -7.58 -1.56 -10.50
CA TRP A 172 -7.27 -1.10 -11.86
C TRP A 172 -6.40 0.16 -11.85
N THR A 173 -6.86 1.19 -11.12
CA THR A 173 -6.17 2.48 -11.06
C THR A 173 -4.90 2.38 -10.22
N ALA A 174 -4.89 1.60 -9.14
CA ALA A 174 -3.72 1.39 -8.30
C ALA A 174 -2.57 0.71 -9.07
N ILE A 175 -2.90 -0.33 -9.84
CA ILE A 175 -1.93 -1.10 -10.63
C ILE A 175 -1.38 -0.29 -11.80
N ILE A 176 -2.25 0.39 -12.57
CA ILE A 176 -1.84 1.02 -13.84
C ILE A 176 -1.42 2.47 -13.65
N ALA A 177 -1.98 3.21 -12.69
CA ALA A 177 -1.72 4.64 -12.50
C ALA A 177 -0.93 4.94 -11.21
N LEU A 178 -1.47 4.67 -10.02
CA LEU A 178 -0.88 5.15 -8.76
C LEU A 178 0.50 4.55 -8.49
N LYS A 179 0.62 3.22 -8.50
CA LYS A 179 1.88 2.55 -8.17
C LYS A 179 2.98 2.82 -9.22
N PRO A 180 2.73 2.76 -10.55
CA PRO A 180 3.75 3.12 -11.53
C PRO A 180 4.09 4.62 -11.52
N GLY A 181 3.10 5.50 -11.32
CA GLY A 181 3.30 6.95 -11.22
C GLY A 181 4.17 7.34 -10.02
N GLY A 182 3.87 6.81 -8.82
CA GLY A 182 4.70 6.99 -7.64
C GLY A 182 6.13 6.47 -7.83
N ASN A 183 6.30 5.31 -8.46
CA ASN A 183 7.63 4.77 -8.77
C ASN A 183 8.40 5.67 -9.75
N ALA A 184 7.73 6.21 -10.77
CA ALA A 184 8.33 7.14 -11.73
C ALA A 184 8.82 8.40 -11.01
N VAL A 185 7.99 9.01 -10.16
CA VAL A 185 8.33 10.19 -9.34
C VAL A 185 9.55 9.93 -8.45
N ILE A 186 9.58 8.82 -7.70
CA ILE A 186 10.70 8.46 -6.84
C ILE A 186 11.99 8.24 -7.66
N SER A 187 11.89 7.58 -8.83
CA SER A 187 13.05 7.33 -9.71
C SER A 187 13.60 8.61 -10.36
N LEU A 188 12.74 9.60 -10.65
CA LEU A 188 13.15 10.91 -11.16
C LEU A 188 13.88 11.73 -10.10
N ILE A 189 13.41 11.71 -8.84
CA ILE A 189 14.11 12.37 -7.73
C ILE A 189 15.47 11.72 -7.48
N PHE A 190 15.54 10.38 -7.48
CA PHE A 190 16.82 9.65 -7.44
C PHE A 190 17.78 10.12 -8.55
N ALA A 191 17.27 10.21 -9.78
CA ALA A 191 18.06 10.61 -10.93
C ALA A 191 18.49 12.08 -10.88
N GLU A 192 17.69 13.00 -10.34
CA GLU A 192 18.07 14.39 -10.15
C GLU A 192 19.23 14.53 -9.15
N TYR A 193 19.13 13.88 -7.98
CA TYR A 193 20.20 13.88 -6.99
C TYR A 193 21.49 13.24 -7.53
N MET A 194 21.38 12.14 -8.27
CA MET A 194 22.55 11.48 -8.88
C MET A 194 23.20 12.32 -9.98
N ASN A 195 22.42 12.86 -10.92
CA ASN A 195 22.97 13.72 -11.98
C ASN A 195 23.61 14.99 -11.41
N ARG A 196 23.03 15.60 -10.37
CA ARG A 196 23.64 16.73 -9.67
C ARG A 196 25.01 16.36 -9.06
N ILE A 197 25.18 15.17 -8.47
CA ILE A 197 26.49 14.71 -8.00
C ILE A 197 27.50 14.63 -9.15
N PHE A 198 27.17 13.94 -10.25
CA PHE A 198 28.11 13.79 -11.37
C PHE A 198 28.47 15.12 -12.03
N TRP A 199 27.47 16.00 -12.23
CA TRP A 199 27.67 17.29 -12.90
C TRP A 199 28.46 18.27 -12.04
N ASN A 200 28.22 18.32 -10.71
CA ASN A 200 29.03 19.11 -9.76
C ASN A 200 30.52 18.76 -9.78
N HIS A 201 30.87 17.49 -10.06
CA HIS A 201 32.28 17.05 -10.18
C HIS A 201 32.87 17.32 -11.57
N THR A 202 32.02 17.54 -12.59
CA THR A 202 32.45 17.68 -13.99
C THR A 202 32.50 19.15 -14.44
N LYS A 203 31.70 20.03 -13.84
CA LYS A 203 31.66 21.47 -14.10
C LYS A 203 31.37 22.22 -12.79
N GLU A 204 32.34 23.01 -12.31
CA GLU A 204 32.23 23.65 -10.99
C GLU A 204 31.13 24.73 -10.90
N ASP A 205 30.81 25.39 -12.02
CA ASP A 205 29.81 26.48 -12.11
C ASP A 205 28.57 26.13 -12.97
N ALA A 206 28.23 24.84 -13.09
CA ALA A 206 27.06 24.45 -13.87
C ALA A 206 25.74 24.81 -13.16
N SER A 207 25.00 25.78 -13.74
CA SER A 207 23.63 26.11 -13.34
C SER A 207 22.74 24.84 -13.28
N PRO A 208 21.82 24.72 -12.30
CA PRO A 208 20.90 23.58 -12.20
C PRO A 208 20.14 23.26 -13.48
N ASP A 209 19.80 24.29 -14.28
CA ASP A 209 19.06 24.15 -15.54
C ASP A 209 19.90 23.60 -16.70
N SER A 210 21.23 23.48 -16.53
CA SER A 210 22.14 22.94 -17.54
C SER A 210 22.16 21.41 -17.61
N ILE A 211 21.49 20.72 -16.69
CA ILE A 211 21.40 19.25 -16.67
C ILE A 211 20.41 18.79 -17.75
N PRO A 212 20.84 18.01 -18.77
CA PRO A 212 19.93 17.58 -19.82
C PRO A 212 18.82 16.67 -19.30
N GLN A 213 17.56 17.00 -19.62
CA GLN A 213 16.39 16.22 -19.19
C GLN A 213 16.46 14.73 -19.61
N TRP A 214 17.11 14.43 -20.74
CA TRP A 214 17.34 13.06 -21.19
C TRP A 214 18.26 12.26 -20.24
N ALA A 215 19.24 12.90 -19.60
CA ALA A 215 20.15 12.25 -18.66
C ALA A 215 19.44 11.89 -17.34
N ILE A 216 18.53 12.76 -16.88
CA ILE A 216 17.65 12.47 -15.74
C ILE A 216 16.73 11.28 -16.07
N LYS A 217 16.06 11.29 -17.24
CA LYS A 217 15.23 10.17 -17.69
C LYS A 217 16.02 8.86 -17.82
N LEU A 218 17.24 8.89 -18.38
CA LEU A 218 18.11 7.72 -18.53
C LEU A 218 18.47 7.09 -17.18
N VAL A 219 18.95 7.89 -16.22
CA VAL A 219 19.32 7.42 -14.88
C VAL A 219 18.10 6.90 -14.11
N ALA A 220 16.92 7.52 -14.28
CA ALA A 220 15.68 7.05 -13.68
C ALA A 220 15.26 5.67 -14.22
N VAL A 221 15.29 5.48 -15.55
CA VAL A 221 15.03 4.18 -16.19
C VAL A 221 16.03 3.12 -15.73
N LEU A 222 17.32 3.45 -15.66
CA LEU A 222 18.36 2.54 -15.17
C LEU A 222 18.09 2.11 -13.72
N ALA A 223 17.69 3.04 -12.84
CA ALA A 223 17.31 2.72 -11.47
C ALA A 223 16.14 1.73 -11.40
N VAL A 224 15.07 1.96 -12.19
CA VAL A 224 13.91 1.05 -12.27
C VAL A 224 14.33 -0.33 -12.75
N VAL A 225 15.19 -0.43 -13.77
CA VAL A 225 15.69 -1.73 -14.28
C VAL A 225 16.50 -2.46 -13.21
N ILE A 226 17.46 -1.80 -12.56
CA ILE A 226 18.29 -2.40 -11.50
C ILE A 226 17.41 -2.91 -10.34
N VAL A 227 16.48 -2.09 -9.86
CA VAL A 227 15.56 -2.48 -8.77
C VAL A 227 14.66 -3.65 -9.19
N THR A 228 14.18 -3.65 -10.43
CA THR A 228 13.37 -4.75 -10.97
C THR A 228 14.17 -6.06 -10.99
N ILE A 229 15.45 -6.02 -11.38
CA ILE A 229 16.37 -7.18 -11.33
C ILE A 229 16.54 -7.66 -9.88
N ILE A 230 16.78 -6.77 -8.90
CA ILE A 230 16.90 -7.12 -7.48
C ILE A 230 15.63 -7.82 -6.96
N CYS A 231 14.45 -7.29 -7.30
CA CYS A 231 13.16 -7.86 -6.92
C CYS A 231 12.88 -9.23 -7.55
N ILE A 232 13.36 -9.47 -8.78
CA ILE A 232 13.21 -10.75 -9.51
C ILE A 232 14.24 -11.79 -9.09
N ALA A 233 15.44 -11.36 -8.68
CA ALA A 233 16.58 -12.24 -8.40
C ALA A 233 16.32 -13.23 -7.26
N ALA A 234 15.78 -12.77 -6.13
CA ALA A 234 15.49 -13.63 -4.99
C ALA A 234 14.33 -13.12 -4.11
N GLN A 235 13.40 -14.01 -3.76
CA GLN A 235 12.17 -13.72 -3.00
C GLN A 235 12.42 -12.97 -1.67
N LYS A 236 13.49 -13.32 -0.94
CA LYS A 236 13.86 -12.72 0.36
C LYS A 236 14.82 -11.53 0.27
N LEU A 237 15.34 -11.20 -0.93
CA LEU A 237 16.29 -10.09 -1.08
C LEU A 237 15.57 -8.74 -1.03
N GLY A 238 14.44 -8.61 -1.73
CA GLY A 238 13.66 -7.36 -1.78
C GLY A 238 13.25 -6.83 -0.39
N THR A 239 12.81 -7.69 0.53
CA THR A 239 12.49 -7.31 1.92
C THR A 239 13.71 -6.91 2.73
N ARG A 240 14.77 -7.73 2.71
CA ARG A 240 16.02 -7.42 3.44
C ARG A 240 16.60 -6.06 3.01
N VAL A 241 16.62 -5.81 1.71
CA VAL A 241 17.07 -4.56 1.11
C VAL A 241 16.15 -3.38 1.51
N ALA A 242 14.82 -3.57 1.48
CA ALA A 242 13.86 -2.54 1.90
C ALA A 242 13.99 -2.17 3.39
N VAL A 243 14.26 -3.14 4.27
CA VAL A 243 14.51 -2.89 5.71
C VAL A 243 15.79 -2.07 5.89
N VAL A 244 16.91 -2.47 5.27
CA VAL A 244 18.20 -1.76 5.38
C VAL A 244 18.07 -0.30 4.93
N PHE A 245 17.48 -0.04 3.75
CA PHE A 245 17.26 1.33 3.30
C PHE A 245 16.29 2.13 4.18
N THR A 246 15.33 1.45 4.82
CA THR A 246 14.41 2.08 5.78
C THR A 246 15.11 2.46 7.08
N THR A 247 16.06 1.67 7.56
CA THR A 247 16.93 2.08 8.68
C THR A 247 17.81 3.26 8.29
N LEU A 248 18.43 3.22 7.11
CA LEU A 248 19.34 4.28 6.63
C LEU A 248 18.63 5.65 6.48
N LYS A 249 17.40 5.70 5.95
CA LYS A 249 16.67 6.98 5.79
C LYS A 249 16.14 7.58 7.10
N VAL A 250 15.86 6.74 8.12
CA VAL A 250 15.53 7.23 9.47
C VAL A 250 16.78 7.81 10.12
N ILE A 251 17.91 7.11 10.04
CA ILE A 251 19.22 7.62 10.50
C ILE A 251 19.57 8.94 9.79
N ALA A 252 19.30 9.06 8.49
CA ALA A 252 19.51 10.27 7.72
C ALA A 252 18.76 11.50 8.27
N LEU A 253 17.45 11.37 8.55
CA LEU A 253 16.66 12.47 9.12
C LEU A 253 17.08 12.82 10.54
N LEU A 254 17.44 11.81 11.35
CA LEU A 254 18.01 12.04 12.67
C LEU A 254 19.36 12.78 12.58
N LEU A 255 20.21 12.45 11.61
CA LEU A 255 21.48 13.13 11.37
C LEU A 255 21.28 14.59 10.95
N VAL A 256 20.36 14.88 10.03
CA VAL A 256 19.97 16.27 9.67
C VAL A 256 19.53 17.03 10.92
N THR A 257 18.66 16.42 11.74
CA THR A 257 18.13 17.02 12.97
C THR A 257 19.23 17.34 13.99
N VAL A 258 20.10 16.37 14.27
CA VAL A 258 21.21 16.53 15.23
C VAL A 258 22.21 17.58 14.74
N LEU A 259 22.55 17.61 13.45
CA LEU A 259 23.46 18.61 12.90
C LEU A 259 22.86 20.02 12.94
N GLY A 260 21.56 20.17 12.66
CA GLY A 260 20.86 21.45 12.84
C GLY A 260 20.92 21.94 14.28
N LEU A 261 20.60 21.08 15.26
CA LEU A 261 20.67 21.42 16.68
C LEU A 261 22.10 21.76 17.14
N VAL A 262 23.12 21.04 16.65
CA VAL A 262 24.54 21.35 16.94
C VAL A 262 24.94 22.69 16.33
N GLN A 263 24.46 23.04 15.13
CA GLN A 263 24.76 24.32 14.50
C GLN A 263 24.09 25.49 15.23
N LEU A 264 22.85 25.30 15.71
CA LEU A 264 22.14 26.24 16.57
C LEU A 264 22.89 26.45 17.91
N ALA A 265 23.30 25.36 18.57
CA ALA A 265 24.06 25.42 19.82
C ALA A 265 25.44 26.09 19.67
N ARG A 266 26.02 26.06 18.47
CA ARG A 266 27.26 26.78 18.11
C ARG A 266 27.05 28.26 17.80
N GLY A 267 25.83 28.78 17.87
CA GLY A 267 25.51 30.17 17.53
C GLY A 267 25.68 30.51 16.05
N LYS A 268 25.71 29.50 15.16
CA LYS A 268 25.89 29.65 13.71
C LYS A 268 24.58 29.48 12.94
N ALA A 269 23.50 30.07 13.46
CA ALA A 269 22.21 30.07 12.78
C ALA A 269 22.21 31.05 11.58
N ALA A 270 21.45 30.73 10.55
CA ALA A 270 21.29 31.58 9.37
C ALA A 270 20.58 32.91 9.70
N SER A 271 20.82 33.94 8.89
CA SER A 271 20.18 35.26 8.98
C SER A 271 18.66 35.17 9.08
N SER A 272 18.04 34.36 8.22
CA SER A 272 16.59 34.08 8.21
C SER A 272 16.02 33.57 9.55
N PHE A 273 16.85 33.02 10.45
CA PHE A 273 16.40 32.52 11.76
C PHE A 273 16.31 33.63 12.82
N HIS A 274 17.05 34.73 12.62
CA HIS A 274 17.06 35.90 13.49
C HIS A 274 16.06 36.99 13.05
N GLU A 275 15.58 36.95 11.81
CA GLU A 275 14.45 37.76 11.35
C GLU A 275 13.15 37.38 12.10
N PRO A 276 12.16 38.29 12.21
CA PRO A 276 10.85 37.93 12.75
C PRO A 276 10.24 36.79 11.93
N TRP A 277 9.90 35.67 12.57
CA TRP A 277 9.61 34.40 11.88
C TRP A 277 8.42 34.44 10.90
N LEU A 278 7.52 35.44 11.03
CA LEU A 278 6.37 35.65 10.16
C LEU A 278 6.55 36.83 9.17
N SER A 279 7.72 37.47 9.15
CA SER A 279 8.01 38.57 8.22
C SER A 279 8.06 38.09 6.77
N GLY A 280 7.45 38.87 5.86
CA GLY A 280 7.35 38.53 4.45
C GLY A 280 6.41 37.37 4.11
N SER A 281 5.58 36.89 5.04
CA SER A 281 4.61 35.82 4.77
C SER A 281 3.65 36.22 3.65
N SER A 282 3.39 35.31 2.70
CA SER A 282 2.34 35.52 1.69
C SER A 282 0.99 35.78 2.36
N THR A 283 0.20 36.69 1.79
CA THR A 283 -1.19 36.98 2.20
C THR A 283 -2.21 36.28 1.31
N SER A 284 -1.79 35.64 0.21
CA SER A 284 -2.70 34.97 -0.72
C SER A 284 -3.11 33.58 -0.22
N PRO A 285 -4.41 33.28 -0.09
CA PRO A 285 -4.87 31.93 0.20
C PRO A 285 -4.37 30.88 -0.81
N SER A 286 -4.22 31.24 -2.09
CA SER A 286 -3.77 30.30 -3.14
C SER A 286 -2.33 29.82 -2.93
N SER A 287 -1.47 30.65 -2.35
CA SER A 287 -0.09 30.28 -2.00
C SER A 287 -0.07 29.21 -0.90
N TYR A 288 -0.90 29.37 0.15
CA TYR A 288 -1.02 28.36 1.20
C TYR A 288 -1.63 27.06 0.67
N SER A 289 -2.59 27.13 -0.27
CA SER A 289 -3.13 25.95 -0.95
C SER A 289 -2.04 25.10 -1.64
N LEU A 290 -1.16 25.76 -2.40
CA LEU A 290 -0.03 25.12 -3.09
C LEU A 290 1.00 24.54 -2.11
N ALA A 291 1.28 25.26 -1.02
CA ALA A 291 2.18 24.80 0.02
C ALA A 291 1.62 23.58 0.79
N LEU A 292 0.34 23.60 1.14
CA LEU A 292 -0.38 22.48 1.77
C LEU A 292 -0.41 21.24 0.87
N TYR A 293 -0.60 21.40 -0.44
CA TYR A 293 -0.52 20.30 -1.40
C TYR A 293 0.85 19.60 -1.36
N SER A 294 1.93 20.38 -1.38
CA SER A 294 3.31 19.88 -1.28
C SER A 294 3.61 19.19 0.07
N GLY A 295 3.11 19.76 1.17
CA GLY A 295 3.23 19.19 2.51
C GLY A 295 2.45 17.88 2.68
N LEU A 296 1.19 17.84 2.23
CA LEU A 296 0.35 16.65 2.30
C LEU A 296 0.87 15.50 1.44
N TRP A 297 1.48 15.79 0.29
CA TRP A 297 2.18 14.77 -0.50
C TRP A 297 3.40 14.18 0.23
N ALA A 298 4.15 14.99 0.99
CA ALA A 298 5.26 14.47 1.79
C ALA A 298 4.80 13.57 2.97
N PHE A 299 3.56 13.72 3.43
CA PHE A 299 2.95 12.87 4.47
C PHE A 299 2.22 11.63 3.92
N ASP A 300 2.20 11.37 2.60
CA ASP A 300 1.53 10.19 2.03
C ASP A 300 2.14 8.86 2.52
N GLY A 301 1.34 7.78 2.57
CA GLY A 301 1.77 6.46 3.04
C GLY A 301 1.40 6.12 4.50
N TRP A 302 0.57 6.93 5.17
CA TRP A 302 -0.02 6.60 6.47
C TRP A 302 -1.04 5.44 6.42
N ASP A 303 -1.54 5.11 5.22
CA ASP A 303 -2.54 4.06 4.99
C ASP A 303 -1.93 2.63 5.01
N GLN A 304 -0.60 2.50 4.98
CA GLN A 304 0.08 1.24 4.66
C GLN A 304 -0.10 0.12 5.71
N ALA A 305 -0.30 0.45 6.99
CA ALA A 305 -0.63 -0.55 8.03
C ALA A 305 -1.92 -1.34 7.72
N ASN A 306 -2.85 -0.72 7.00
CA ASN A 306 -4.16 -1.31 6.69
C ASN A 306 -4.08 -2.41 5.62
N TYR A 307 -3.03 -2.44 4.79
CA TYR A 307 -2.84 -3.50 3.79
C TYR A 307 -2.37 -4.82 4.41
N VAL A 308 -1.73 -4.77 5.57
CA VAL A 308 -1.23 -5.92 6.34
C VAL A 308 -2.09 -6.21 7.59
N GLY A 309 -3.31 -5.68 7.64
CA GLY A 309 -4.17 -5.75 8.82
C GLY A 309 -4.51 -7.18 9.28
N GLY A 310 -4.68 -8.12 8.34
CA GLY A 310 -4.93 -9.54 8.64
C GLY A 310 -3.70 -10.29 9.16
N GLU A 311 -2.49 -9.79 8.88
CA GLU A 311 -1.21 -10.36 9.34
C GLU A 311 -0.75 -9.78 10.70
N MET A 312 -1.45 -8.78 11.23
CA MET A 312 -1.13 -8.15 12.51
C MET A 312 -1.64 -8.95 13.72
N HIS A 313 -0.81 -9.03 14.77
CA HIS A 313 -1.29 -9.48 16.08
C HIS A 313 -2.26 -8.45 16.67
N HIS A 314 -3.42 -8.89 17.19
CA HIS A 314 -4.46 -8.05 17.80
C HIS A 314 -4.79 -6.77 16.98
N PRO A 315 -5.26 -6.92 15.72
CA PRO A 315 -5.35 -5.81 14.77
C PRO A 315 -6.26 -4.67 15.26
N GLU A 316 -7.39 -5.03 15.90
CA GLU A 316 -8.33 -4.12 16.59
C GLU A 316 -7.66 -3.01 17.42
N LYS A 317 -6.57 -3.35 18.11
CA LYS A 317 -5.85 -2.45 19.03
C LYS A 317 -4.52 -2.00 18.44
N ASN A 318 -3.84 -2.85 17.68
CA ASN A 318 -2.50 -2.57 17.18
C ASN A 318 -2.48 -1.77 15.87
N ILE A 319 -3.51 -1.84 15.02
CA ILE A 319 -3.62 -0.97 13.83
C ILE A 319 -3.76 0.52 14.26
N PRO A 320 -4.73 0.90 15.13
CA PRO A 320 -4.84 2.29 15.59
C PRO A 320 -3.60 2.78 16.34
N ARG A 321 -3.01 1.93 17.19
CA ARG A 321 -1.76 2.28 17.91
C ARG A 321 -0.60 2.50 16.96
N ALA A 322 -0.42 1.63 15.96
CA ALA A 322 0.64 1.76 14.98
C ALA A 322 0.53 3.08 14.21
N ILE A 323 -0.68 3.37 13.68
CA ILE A 323 -0.96 4.57 12.89
C ILE A 323 -0.76 5.85 13.72
N HIS A 324 -1.33 5.94 14.93
CA HIS A 324 -1.16 7.15 15.77
C HIS A 324 0.29 7.37 16.19
N SER A 325 0.99 6.31 16.61
CA SER A 325 2.40 6.42 16.98
C SER A 325 3.27 6.82 15.78
N SER A 326 3.02 6.30 14.58
CA SER A 326 3.77 6.71 13.38
C SER A 326 3.49 8.16 13.00
N MET A 327 2.22 8.63 13.05
CA MET A 327 1.88 10.03 12.73
C MET A 327 2.59 11.02 13.65
N ILE A 328 2.68 10.73 14.96
CA ILE A 328 3.43 11.55 15.92
C ILE A 328 4.92 11.58 15.56
N ILE A 329 5.54 10.41 15.35
CA ILE A 329 6.97 10.30 15.04
C ILE A 329 7.32 11.05 13.74
N VAL A 330 6.56 10.84 12.67
CA VAL A 330 6.83 11.45 11.36
C VAL A 330 6.59 12.96 11.40
N THR A 331 5.52 13.43 12.05
CA THR A 331 5.25 14.88 12.17
C THR A 331 6.37 15.59 12.93
N LEU A 332 6.85 15.01 14.04
CA LEU A 332 7.98 15.56 14.80
C LEU A 332 9.27 15.55 13.99
N LEU A 333 9.61 14.44 13.33
CA LEU A 333 10.81 14.34 12.48
C LEU A 333 10.78 15.33 11.31
N PHE A 334 9.64 15.53 10.67
CA PHE A 334 9.51 16.48 9.55
C PHE A 334 9.62 17.93 10.02
N LEU A 335 8.99 18.29 11.16
CA LEU A 335 9.14 19.63 11.74
C LEU A 335 10.59 19.90 12.16
N LEU A 336 11.26 18.95 12.82
CA LEU A 336 12.65 19.06 13.23
C LEU A 336 13.63 19.13 12.06
N ALA A 337 13.39 18.37 10.99
CA ALA A 337 14.18 18.43 9.76
C ALA A 337 14.03 19.80 9.06
N ASN A 338 12.81 20.31 8.91
CA ASN A 338 12.57 21.63 8.33
C ASN A 338 13.18 22.76 9.19
N LEU A 339 13.01 22.70 10.50
CA LEU A 339 13.66 23.63 11.44
C LEU A 339 15.19 23.60 11.27
N SER A 340 15.78 22.41 11.14
CA SER A 340 17.22 22.23 10.91
C SER A 340 17.69 22.82 9.57
N TYR A 341 16.88 22.70 8.51
CA TYR A 341 17.17 23.36 7.24
C TYR A 341 17.20 24.89 7.40
N PHE A 342 16.25 25.51 8.11
CA PHE A 342 16.23 26.96 8.34
C PHE A 342 17.30 27.48 9.31
N VAL A 343 17.82 26.62 10.21
CA VAL A 343 18.97 26.96 11.04
C VAL A 343 20.25 27.06 10.21
N VAL A 344 20.40 26.22 9.17
CA VAL A 344 21.66 26.09 8.39
C VAL A 344 21.62 26.86 7.07
N LEU A 345 20.44 27.04 6.48
CA LEU A 345 20.23 27.66 5.17
C LEU A 345 19.31 28.88 5.27
N ASP A 346 19.58 29.90 4.46
CA ASP A 346 18.68 31.04 4.32
C ASP A 346 17.39 30.66 3.58
N LYS A 347 16.25 31.24 3.97
CA LYS A 347 14.92 30.90 3.43
C LYS A 347 14.83 31.06 1.91
N ASN A 348 15.55 32.03 1.35
CA ASN A 348 15.58 32.28 -0.10
C ASN A 348 16.28 31.13 -0.86
N LEU A 349 17.38 30.61 -0.30
CA LEU A 349 18.10 29.47 -0.87
C LEU A 349 17.28 28.18 -0.79
N VAL A 350 16.56 27.97 0.33
CA VAL A 350 15.64 26.82 0.47
C VAL A 350 14.53 26.90 -0.59
N GLY A 351 13.89 28.06 -0.75
CA GLY A 351 12.79 28.25 -1.72
C GLY A 351 13.21 28.05 -3.19
N LEU A 352 14.47 28.31 -3.54
CA LEU A 352 15.00 28.10 -4.89
C LEU A 352 15.55 26.68 -5.13
N SER A 353 15.71 25.86 -4.10
CA SER A 353 16.36 24.55 -4.21
C SER A 353 15.37 23.38 -4.31
N ASN A 354 15.47 22.64 -5.42
CA ASN A 354 14.88 21.30 -5.54
C ASN A 354 15.64 20.24 -4.73
N THR A 355 16.81 20.57 -4.18
CA THR A 355 17.73 19.63 -3.52
C THR A 355 18.23 20.13 -2.17
N VAL A 356 17.29 20.55 -1.30
CA VAL A 356 17.55 21.18 0.00
C VAL A 356 18.56 20.40 0.86
N ALA A 357 18.51 19.07 0.84
CA ALA A 357 19.46 18.23 1.59
C ALA A 357 20.91 18.30 1.06
N MET A 358 21.10 18.44 -0.26
CA MET A 358 22.44 18.64 -0.83
C MET A 358 23.00 20.00 -0.40
N ASP A 359 22.17 21.05 -0.43
CA ASP A 359 22.61 22.39 -0.06
C ASP A 359 22.86 22.53 1.45
N PHE A 360 22.09 21.83 2.29
CA PHE A 360 22.37 21.66 3.72
C PHE A 360 23.76 21.04 3.94
N GLY A 361 24.09 19.98 3.20
CA GLY A 361 25.42 19.38 3.22
C GLY A 361 26.52 20.33 2.77
N ARG A 362 26.27 21.14 1.75
CA ARG A 362 27.21 22.17 1.25
C ARG A 362 27.49 23.26 2.28
N ALA A 363 26.47 23.72 3.00
CA ALA A 363 26.64 24.73 4.05
C ALA A 363 27.44 24.21 5.27
N LEU A 364 27.39 22.91 5.57
CA LEU A 364 28.13 22.32 6.71
C LEU A 364 29.59 21.95 6.36
N TRP A 365 29.82 21.28 5.23
CA TRP A 365 31.14 20.71 4.87
C TRP A 365 31.52 20.93 3.40
N GLY A 366 31.00 21.97 2.75
CA GLY A 366 31.32 22.31 1.36
C GLY A 366 30.97 21.21 0.35
N LYS A 367 31.74 21.12 -0.74
CA LYS A 367 31.51 20.16 -1.85
C LYS A 367 31.41 18.70 -1.36
N ALA A 368 32.22 18.32 -0.35
CA ALA A 368 32.19 16.99 0.25
C ALA A 368 30.88 16.70 0.98
N GLY A 369 30.43 17.62 1.85
CA GLY A 369 29.16 17.48 2.57
C GLY A 369 27.96 17.39 1.64
N GLY A 370 27.92 18.24 0.60
CA GLY A 370 26.87 18.17 -0.43
C GLY A 370 26.79 16.81 -1.10
N THR A 371 27.93 16.23 -1.46
CA THR A 371 28.01 14.90 -2.08
C THR A 371 27.52 13.80 -1.14
N VAL A 372 27.91 13.83 0.14
CA VAL A 372 27.46 12.87 1.15
C VAL A 372 25.94 12.91 1.34
N PHE A 373 25.35 14.09 1.52
CA PHE A 373 23.90 14.21 1.70
C PHE A 373 23.12 13.86 0.43
N ALA A 374 23.60 14.25 -0.75
CA ALA A 374 22.97 13.87 -2.01
C ALA A 374 23.00 12.35 -2.24
N LEU A 375 24.10 11.68 -1.90
CA LEU A 375 24.20 10.22 -1.99
C LEU A 375 23.27 9.52 -1.01
N LEU A 376 23.17 10.03 0.22
CA LEU A 376 22.28 9.53 1.26
C LEU A 376 20.79 9.68 0.88
N VAL A 377 20.40 10.79 0.23
CA VAL A 377 19.03 10.95 -0.32
C VAL A 377 18.80 10.04 -1.53
N ALA A 378 19.78 9.88 -2.42
CA ALA A 378 19.69 8.94 -3.54
C ALA A 378 19.50 7.49 -3.04
N ILE A 379 20.26 7.06 -2.03
CA ILE A 379 20.10 5.76 -1.36
C ILE A 379 18.69 5.60 -0.78
N SER A 380 18.14 6.64 -0.13
CA SER A 380 16.76 6.64 0.37
C SER A 380 15.73 6.46 -0.76
N CYS A 381 15.85 7.21 -1.86
CA CYS A 381 14.95 7.14 -3.00
C CYS A 381 15.02 5.77 -3.70
N PHE A 382 16.23 5.22 -3.88
CA PHE A 382 16.43 3.88 -4.42
C PHE A 382 15.78 2.80 -3.53
N GLY A 383 15.85 2.96 -2.21
CA GLY A 383 15.18 2.09 -1.26
C GLY A 383 13.66 2.17 -1.27
N ALA A 384 13.10 3.38 -1.40
CA ALA A 384 11.67 3.58 -1.59
C ALA A 384 11.17 2.94 -2.90
N LEU A 385 11.93 3.09 -4.00
CA LEU A 385 11.65 2.45 -5.28
C LEU A 385 11.67 0.91 -5.16
N ASN A 386 12.62 0.33 -4.43
CA ASN A 386 12.67 -1.11 -4.14
C ASN A 386 11.49 -1.59 -3.31
N GLY A 387 11.13 -0.91 -2.21
CA GLY A 387 9.96 -1.26 -1.41
C GLY A 387 8.66 -1.19 -2.21
N SER A 388 8.51 -0.17 -3.06
CA SER A 388 7.31 0.04 -3.85
C SER A 388 7.20 -0.93 -5.04
N LEU A 389 8.27 -1.22 -5.79
CA LEU A 389 8.24 -2.24 -6.84
C LEU A 389 8.01 -3.66 -6.27
N TYR A 390 8.57 -3.96 -5.09
CA TYR A 390 8.36 -5.24 -4.40
C TYR A 390 6.91 -5.45 -3.92
N THR A 391 6.22 -4.40 -3.48
CA THR A 391 4.79 -4.46 -3.11
C THR A 391 3.88 -4.45 -4.34
N SER A 392 4.16 -3.58 -5.33
CA SER A 392 3.38 -3.46 -6.56
C SER A 392 3.34 -4.76 -7.38
N SER A 393 4.47 -5.46 -7.50
CA SER A 393 4.54 -6.76 -8.17
C SER A 393 3.71 -7.86 -7.49
N ARG A 394 3.44 -7.74 -6.18
CA ARG A 394 2.50 -8.62 -5.46
C ARG A 394 1.05 -8.24 -5.68
N LEU A 395 0.73 -6.96 -5.71
CA LEU A 395 -0.61 -6.47 -6.05
C LEU A 395 -1.03 -6.96 -7.45
N VAL A 396 -0.14 -6.82 -8.44
CA VAL A 396 -0.35 -7.32 -9.81
C VAL A 396 -0.47 -8.85 -9.86
N TYR A 397 0.30 -9.58 -9.03
CA TYR A 397 0.20 -11.04 -8.93
C TYR A 397 -1.13 -11.49 -8.31
N ALA A 398 -1.60 -10.82 -7.25
CA ALA A 398 -2.90 -11.10 -6.62
C ALA A 398 -4.05 -10.82 -7.60
N ALA A 399 -4.07 -9.64 -8.23
CA ALA A 399 -5.04 -9.29 -9.27
C ALA A 399 -5.02 -10.27 -10.47
N GLY A 400 -3.85 -10.82 -10.81
CA GLY A 400 -3.72 -11.86 -11.83
C GLY A 400 -4.19 -13.25 -11.40
N ARG A 401 -4.38 -13.51 -10.10
CA ARG A 401 -5.06 -14.71 -9.57
C ARG A 401 -6.56 -14.51 -9.45
N GLU A 402 -7.00 -13.31 -9.08
CA GLU A 402 -8.41 -12.88 -8.97
C GLU A 402 -9.08 -12.60 -10.34
N ARG A 403 -8.45 -13.02 -11.45
CA ARG A 403 -8.86 -12.80 -12.85
C ARG A 403 -9.01 -11.32 -13.28
N TYR A 404 -8.72 -10.34 -12.42
CA TYR A 404 -8.72 -8.92 -12.78
C TYR A 404 -7.69 -8.56 -13.85
N LEU A 405 -6.61 -9.34 -13.94
CA LEU A 405 -5.62 -9.30 -15.01
C LEU A 405 -5.46 -10.69 -15.66
N PRO A 406 -4.95 -10.77 -16.90
CA PRO A 406 -4.68 -12.05 -17.56
C PRO A 406 -3.84 -12.98 -16.69
N ALA A 407 -4.21 -14.27 -16.64
CA ALA A 407 -3.60 -15.30 -15.79
C ALA A 407 -2.08 -15.47 -15.96
N LEU A 408 -1.47 -14.90 -17.01
CA LEU A 408 -0.03 -14.78 -17.18
C LEU A 408 0.64 -14.03 -16.01
N PHE A 409 -0.01 -13.01 -15.45
CA PHE A 409 0.52 -12.17 -14.36
C PHE A 409 0.35 -12.82 -12.98
N GLY A 410 -0.63 -13.70 -12.81
CA GLY A 410 -0.86 -14.52 -11.62
C GLY A 410 0.06 -15.74 -11.46
N ARG A 411 1.18 -15.82 -12.19
CA ARG A 411 2.13 -16.96 -12.16
C ARG A 411 3.45 -16.59 -11.47
N LEU A 412 3.90 -17.45 -10.54
CA LEU A 412 5.24 -17.40 -9.95
C LEU A 412 6.27 -18.15 -10.80
N HIS A 413 7.54 -17.75 -10.71
CA HIS A 413 8.65 -18.53 -11.27
C HIS A 413 8.92 -19.79 -10.45
N THR A 414 9.00 -20.94 -11.12
CA THR A 414 9.13 -22.27 -10.49
C THR A 414 10.28 -22.37 -9.49
N THR A 415 11.49 -21.92 -9.87
CA THR A 415 12.68 -22.05 -9.02
C THR A 415 12.92 -20.88 -8.06
N ARG A 416 12.39 -19.68 -8.36
CA ARG A 416 12.69 -18.45 -7.59
C ARG A 416 11.53 -18.00 -6.70
N LYS A 417 10.32 -18.55 -6.90
CA LYS A 417 9.06 -18.15 -6.25
C LYS A 417 8.80 -16.64 -6.30
N THR A 418 9.31 -15.96 -7.34
CA THR A 418 9.11 -14.52 -7.61
C THR A 418 8.11 -14.30 -8.77
N PRO A 419 7.26 -13.27 -8.70
CA PRO A 419 6.26 -12.97 -9.74
C PRO A 419 6.88 -12.17 -10.89
N ILE A 420 7.65 -12.84 -11.75
CA ILE A 420 8.48 -12.18 -12.80
C ILE A 420 7.61 -11.38 -13.79
N ASN A 421 6.55 -11.97 -14.33
CA ASN A 421 5.70 -11.29 -15.32
C ASN A 421 5.04 -10.02 -14.73
N ALA A 422 4.64 -10.07 -13.47
CA ALA A 422 4.04 -8.95 -12.75
C ALA A 422 5.06 -7.81 -12.49
N ALA A 423 6.28 -8.16 -12.07
CA ALA A 423 7.36 -7.20 -11.90
C ALA A 423 7.76 -6.54 -13.23
N LEU A 424 7.83 -7.31 -14.32
CA LEU A 424 8.12 -6.79 -15.66
C LEU A 424 7.01 -5.85 -16.13
N LEU A 425 5.72 -6.21 -15.99
CA LEU A 425 4.60 -5.32 -16.32
C LEU A 425 4.71 -3.98 -15.56
N GLN A 426 4.91 -4.04 -14.25
CA GLN A 426 5.04 -2.85 -13.40
C GLN A 426 6.22 -1.97 -13.84
N SER A 427 7.38 -2.58 -14.14
CA SER A 427 8.56 -1.86 -14.61
C SER A 427 8.34 -1.22 -15.99
N ALA A 428 7.65 -1.91 -16.91
CA ALA A 428 7.37 -1.42 -18.24
C ALA A 428 6.43 -0.21 -18.18
N ILE A 429 5.35 -0.29 -17.38
CA ILE A 429 4.43 0.86 -17.18
C ILE A 429 5.18 2.03 -16.52
N THR A 430 6.01 1.78 -15.50
CA THR A 430 6.82 2.82 -14.84
C THR A 430 7.79 3.49 -15.82
N ILE A 431 8.48 2.72 -16.68
CA ILE A 431 9.38 3.24 -17.72
C ILE A 431 8.61 4.06 -18.75
N THR A 432 7.43 3.60 -19.18
CA THR A 432 6.53 4.35 -20.07
C THR A 432 6.17 5.70 -19.48
N PHE A 433 5.83 5.77 -18.19
CA PHE A 433 5.57 7.03 -17.48
C PHE A 433 6.80 7.96 -17.45
N ILE A 434 8.01 7.44 -17.20
CA ILE A 434 9.25 8.24 -17.21
C ILE A 434 9.53 8.81 -18.62
N LEU A 435 9.35 7.99 -19.66
CA LEU A 435 9.67 8.37 -21.03
C LEU A 435 8.63 9.32 -21.64
N ILE A 436 7.35 8.91 -21.63
CA ILE A 436 6.25 9.62 -22.29
C ILE A 436 5.71 10.79 -21.45
N GLY A 437 5.79 10.71 -20.11
CA GLY A 437 5.28 11.74 -19.23
C GLY A 437 5.81 13.14 -19.58
N GLY A 438 4.89 14.08 -19.76
CA GLY A 438 5.10 15.47 -20.19
C GLY A 438 5.77 16.37 -19.15
N GLY A 439 6.75 15.81 -18.41
CA GLY A 439 7.39 16.42 -17.24
C GLY A 439 6.90 15.83 -15.93
N PHE A 440 7.78 15.83 -14.94
CA PHE A 440 7.57 15.37 -13.56
C PHE A 440 6.25 15.86 -12.94
N ARG A 441 5.86 17.11 -13.24
CA ARG A 441 4.67 17.76 -12.67
C ARG A 441 3.34 17.15 -13.14
N SER A 442 3.24 16.80 -14.44
CA SER A 442 2.02 16.21 -15.03
C SER A 442 1.73 14.82 -14.44
N LEU A 443 2.79 14.00 -14.29
CA LEU A 443 2.74 12.69 -13.64
C LEU A 443 2.22 12.77 -12.19
N ILE A 444 2.71 13.74 -11.43
CA ILE A 444 2.29 13.96 -10.04
C ILE A 444 0.83 14.38 -10.00
N ASN A 445 0.42 15.39 -10.78
CA ASN A 445 -0.97 15.83 -10.83
C ASN A 445 -1.93 14.66 -11.08
N PHE A 446 -1.65 13.86 -12.13
CA PHE A 446 -2.43 12.68 -12.50
C PHE A 446 -2.51 11.65 -11.37
N SER A 447 -1.37 11.25 -10.81
CA SER A 447 -1.32 10.24 -9.74
C SER A 447 -1.95 10.73 -8.44
N VAL A 448 -1.80 12.00 -8.08
CA VAL A 448 -2.35 12.58 -6.85
C VAL A 448 -3.87 12.71 -6.95
N VAL A 449 -4.41 13.20 -8.08
CA VAL A 449 -5.88 13.24 -8.29
C VAL A 449 -6.47 11.83 -8.16
N ALA A 450 -5.84 10.82 -8.75
CA ALA A 450 -6.30 9.44 -8.65
C ALA A 450 -6.25 8.91 -7.19
N SER A 451 -5.13 9.08 -6.48
CA SER A 451 -5.00 8.66 -5.07
C SER A 451 -6.04 9.32 -4.16
N TRP A 452 -6.16 10.65 -4.23
CA TRP A 452 -7.05 11.40 -3.33
C TRP A 452 -8.54 11.18 -3.65
N ALA A 453 -8.89 10.82 -4.88
CA ALA A 453 -10.25 10.41 -5.23
C ALA A 453 -10.65 9.12 -4.50
N PHE A 454 -9.76 8.11 -4.47
CA PHE A 454 -10.03 6.88 -3.75
C PHE A 454 -9.90 7.02 -2.23
N TYR A 455 -9.00 7.87 -1.72
CA TYR A 455 -8.98 8.20 -0.28
C TYR A 455 -10.27 8.93 0.16
N PHE A 456 -10.78 9.87 -0.65
CA PHE A 456 -12.09 10.49 -0.44
C PHE A 456 -13.20 9.45 -0.41
N LEU A 457 -13.30 8.57 -1.40
CA LEU A 457 -14.30 7.50 -1.44
C LEU A 457 -14.18 6.55 -0.24
N THR A 458 -12.97 6.17 0.17
CA THR A 458 -12.76 5.26 1.30
C THR A 458 -13.25 5.87 2.62
N VAL A 459 -12.93 7.15 2.88
CA VAL A 459 -13.38 7.83 4.11
C VAL A 459 -14.85 8.26 4.05
N LEU A 460 -15.38 8.56 2.86
CA LEU A 460 -16.83 8.70 2.66
C LEU A 460 -17.55 7.37 2.92
N GLY A 461 -16.97 6.25 2.52
CA GLY A 461 -17.45 4.90 2.84
C GLY A 461 -17.54 4.68 4.35
N LEU A 462 -16.55 5.11 5.13
CA LEU A 462 -16.64 5.09 6.61
C LEU A 462 -17.83 5.89 7.14
N VAL A 463 -18.08 7.08 6.60
CA VAL A 463 -19.23 7.92 6.99
C VAL A 463 -20.54 7.22 6.63
N ILE A 464 -20.67 6.66 5.43
CA ILE A 464 -21.86 5.91 5.00
C ILE A 464 -22.09 4.68 5.90
N LEU A 465 -21.05 3.91 6.20
CA LEU A 465 -21.13 2.74 7.08
C LEU A 465 -21.58 3.10 8.51
N ARG A 466 -21.38 4.33 8.99
CA ARG A 466 -21.93 4.77 10.30
C ARG A 466 -23.45 4.92 10.31
N PHE A 467 -24.07 5.19 9.17
CA PHE A 467 -25.52 5.29 9.04
C PHE A 467 -26.15 3.97 8.60
N LYS A 468 -25.50 3.25 7.66
CA LYS A 468 -25.98 1.97 7.12
C LYS A 468 -25.83 0.83 8.13
N GLU A 469 -24.71 0.79 8.86
CA GLU A 469 -24.34 -0.31 9.77
C GLU A 469 -23.92 0.24 11.15
N PRO A 470 -24.88 0.76 11.94
CA PRO A 470 -24.61 1.34 13.25
C PRO A 470 -24.21 0.29 14.30
N MET A 471 -24.57 -0.99 14.09
CA MET A 471 -24.26 -2.12 14.97
C MET A 471 -22.94 -2.84 14.63
N LEU A 472 -22.19 -2.39 13.61
CA LEU A 472 -20.86 -2.93 13.31
C LEU A 472 -19.92 -2.64 14.50
N GLU A 473 -19.25 -3.68 15.01
CA GLU A 473 -18.29 -3.54 16.11
C GLU A 473 -17.10 -2.67 15.67
N ARG A 474 -16.81 -1.62 16.45
CA ARG A 474 -15.75 -0.64 16.18
C ARG A 474 -14.85 -0.52 17.41
N PRO A 475 -13.81 -1.36 17.55
CA PRO A 475 -12.89 -1.35 18.69
C PRO A 475 -12.18 0.00 18.87
N TYR A 476 -11.96 0.72 17.77
CA TYR A 476 -11.52 2.11 17.75
C TYR A 476 -12.50 2.94 16.91
N ARG A 477 -12.90 4.10 17.45
CA ARG A 477 -13.93 4.97 16.84
C ARG A 477 -13.49 6.43 16.89
N VAL A 478 -13.40 7.09 15.73
CA VAL A 478 -13.08 8.53 15.65
C VAL A 478 -14.30 9.42 15.92
N TRP A 479 -14.05 10.68 16.23
CA TRP A 479 -15.09 11.71 16.25
C TRP A 479 -15.60 11.91 14.82
N ILE A 480 -16.92 12.06 14.61
CA ILE A 480 -17.50 12.17 13.25
C ILE A 480 -16.97 13.39 12.48
N THR A 481 -16.53 14.42 13.19
CA THR A 481 -15.84 15.60 12.64
C THR A 481 -14.54 15.22 11.92
N THR A 482 -13.82 14.18 12.35
CA THR A 482 -12.52 13.81 11.78
C THR A 482 -12.63 13.28 10.34
N PRO A 483 -13.49 12.28 10.01
CA PRO A 483 -13.76 11.90 8.64
C PRO A 483 -14.32 13.04 7.78
N LEU A 484 -15.19 13.89 8.33
CA LEU A 484 -15.78 15.01 7.60
C LEU A 484 -14.74 16.08 7.21
N ILE A 485 -13.82 16.42 8.13
CA ILE A 485 -12.68 17.30 7.83
C ILE A 485 -11.81 16.68 6.74
N PHE A 486 -11.47 15.39 6.84
CA PHE A 486 -10.67 14.73 5.81
C PHE A 486 -11.37 14.72 4.44
N CYS A 487 -12.67 14.44 4.38
CA CYS A 487 -13.45 14.53 3.14
C CYS A 487 -13.43 15.94 2.54
N GLY A 488 -13.51 16.98 3.38
CA GLY A 488 -13.36 18.38 2.93
C GLY A 488 -11.97 18.70 2.36
N VAL A 489 -10.91 18.23 3.03
CA VAL A 489 -9.52 18.38 2.55
C VAL A 489 -9.29 17.61 1.24
N ALA A 490 -9.75 16.38 1.15
CA ALA A 490 -9.61 15.56 -0.05
C ALA A 490 -10.39 16.16 -1.22
N LEU A 491 -11.61 16.66 -1.00
CA LEU A 491 -12.37 17.37 -2.03
C LEU A 491 -11.65 18.65 -2.50
N PHE A 492 -11.09 19.44 -1.58
CA PHE A 492 -10.28 20.62 -1.91
C PHE A 492 -9.05 20.26 -2.76
N LEU A 493 -8.32 19.19 -2.40
CA LEU A 493 -7.17 18.69 -3.17
C LEU A 493 -7.56 18.10 -4.53
N LEU A 494 -8.80 17.66 -4.72
CA LEU A 494 -9.33 17.20 -6.01
C LEU A 494 -9.74 18.37 -6.92
N LEU A 495 -10.38 19.40 -6.35
CA LEU A 495 -10.83 20.57 -7.09
C LEU A 495 -9.66 21.40 -7.65
N MET A 496 -8.54 21.49 -6.91
CA MET A 496 -7.41 22.35 -7.29
C MET A 496 -6.74 21.91 -8.62
N PRO A 497 -6.42 20.62 -8.85
CA PRO A 497 -5.96 20.12 -10.16
C PRO A 497 -7.04 20.18 -11.26
N ILE A 498 -8.33 20.02 -10.94
CA ILE A 498 -9.42 20.18 -11.94
C ILE A 498 -9.42 21.60 -12.51
N ILE A 499 -9.16 22.62 -11.67
CA ILE A 499 -9.09 24.02 -12.09
C ILE A 499 -7.75 24.32 -12.79
N ALA A 500 -6.63 23.82 -12.26
CA ALA A 500 -5.29 24.13 -12.77
C ALA A 500 -4.91 23.37 -14.06
N ALA A 501 -5.41 22.14 -14.22
CA ALA A 501 -5.11 21.24 -15.33
C ALA A 501 -6.33 20.37 -15.71
N PRO A 502 -7.43 20.98 -16.22
CA PRO A 502 -8.69 20.28 -16.46
C PRO A 502 -8.56 19.08 -17.40
N LEU A 503 -7.68 19.15 -18.41
CA LEU A 503 -7.42 18.03 -19.33
C LEU A 503 -6.79 16.82 -18.61
N GLU A 504 -5.89 17.05 -17.65
CA GLU A 504 -5.26 15.97 -16.86
C GLU A 504 -6.30 15.31 -15.95
N ALA A 505 -7.15 16.11 -15.28
CA ALA A 505 -8.21 15.59 -14.42
C ALA A 505 -9.30 14.83 -15.20
N ILE A 506 -9.70 15.33 -16.38
CA ILE A 506 -10.61 14.62 -17.29
C ILE A 506 -9.97 13.30 -17.77
N ALA A 507 -8.66 13.29 -18.04
CA ALA A 507 -7.94 12.06 -18.39
C ALA A 507 -7.91 11.05 -17.24
N VAL A 508 -7.75 11.49 -15.97
CA VAL A 508 -7.90 10.60 -14.79
C VAL A 508 -9.31 10.01 -14.74
N LEU A 509 -10.35 10.84 -14.81
CA LEU A 509 -11.74 10.38 -14.73
C LEU A 509 -12.10 9.44 -15.89
N GLY A 510 -11.65 9.74 -17.11
CA GLY A 510 -11.78 8.87 -18.27
C GLY A 510 -11.02 7.55 -18.12
N PHE A 511 -9.84 7.56 -17.51
CA PHE A 511 -9.05 6.36 -17.24
C PHE A 511 -9.69 5.46 -16.17
N VAL A 512 -10.25 6.04 -15.11
CA VAL A 512 -11.04 5.31 -14.11
C VAL A 512 -12.31 4.76 -14.75
N ALA A 513 -13.06 5.57 -15.52
CA ALA A 513 -14.26 5.13 -16.22
C ALA A 513 -13.99 4.02 -17.25
N ALA A 514 -12.82 4.03 -17.90
CA ALA A 514 -12.38 2.95 -18.80
C ALA A 514 -12.15 1.61 -18.07
N GLY A 515 -11.98 1.62 -16.74
CA GLY A 515 -11.99 0.39 -15.94
C GLY A 515 -13.36 -0.30 -15.88
N VAL A 516 -14.47 0.42 -16.10
CA VAL A 516 -15.84 -0.15 -16.07
C VAL A 516 -16.10 -1.15 -17.22
N PRO A 517 -15.86 -0.83 -18.50
CA PRO A 517 -16.02 -1.83 -19.56
C PRO A 517 -15.01 -2.98 -19.44
N VAL A 518 -13.80 -2.72 -18.94
CA VAL A 518 -12.80 -3.78 -18.71
C VAL A 518 -13.25 -4.73 -17.59
N TYR A 519 -13.83 -4.23 -16.50
CA TYR A 519 -14.43 -5.04 -15.43
C TYR A 519 -15.42 -6.05 -16.00
N PHE A 520 -16.42 -5.59 -16.75
CA PHE A 520 -17.40 -6.48 -17.37
C PHE A 520 -16.76 -7.46 -18.34
N LEU A 521 -15.83 -7.03 -19.20
CA LEU A 521 -15.09 -7.92 -20.12
C LEU A 521 -14.22 -8.97 -19.41
N THR A 522 -13.74 -8.69 -18.19
CA THR A 522 -12.98 -9.66 -17.37
C THR A 522 -13.84 -10.60 -16.54
N GLN A 523 -15.13 -10.29 -16.34
CA GLN A 523 -16.07 -11.12 -15.57
C GLN A 523 -16.98 -12.01 -16.43
N VAL A 524 -17.02 -11.85 -17.76
CA VAL A 524 -17.68 -12.84 -18.63
C VAL A 524 -16.83 -14.13 -18.66
N ASP A 525 -17.40 -15.25 -18.21
CA ASP A 525 -16.70 -16.55 -18.15
C ASP A 525 -16.32 -17.13 -19.53
N GLU A 526 -16.89 -16.61 -20.63
CA GLU A 526 -16.40 -16.91 -21.98
C GLU A 526 -15.06 -16.20 -22.26
N LYS A 527 -13.98 -17.00 -22.38
CA LYS A 527 -12.65 -16.55 -22.84
C LYS A 527 -12.76 -15.52 -23.99
N PRO A 528 -12.42 -14.24 -23.79
CA PRO A 528 -12.42 -13.30 -24.90
C PRO A 528 -11.39 -13.74 -25.94
N ARG A 529 -11.82 -14.04 -27.17
CA ARG A 529 -10.97 -14.59 -28.25
C ARG A 529 -9.68 -13.79 -28.49
N ILE A 530 -9.70 -12.49 -28.18
CA ILE A 530 -8.56 -11.57 -28.25
C ILE A 530 -7.43 -11.98 -27.28
N PHE A 531 -7.75 -12.35 -26.03
CA PHE A 531 -6.74 -12.79 -25.07
C PHE A 531 -6.16 -14.17 -25.42
N GLY A 532 -6.99 -15.07 -25.97
CA GLY A 532 -6.54 -16.35 -26.55
C GLY A 532 -5.47 -16.13 -27.63
N PHE A 533 -5.74 -15.24 -28.57
CA PHE A 533 -4.80 -14.87 -29.65
C PHE A 533 -3.46 -14.34 -29.11
N PHE A 534 -3.48 -13.45 -28.11
CA PHE A 534 -2.23 -12.96 -27.50
C PHE A 534 -1.48 -14.05 -26.71
N SER A 535 -2.18 -14.95 -26.01
CA SER A 535 -1.53 -16.09 -25.34
C SER A 535 -0.92 -17.07 -26.35
N ASP A 536 -1.59 -17.34 -27.46
CA ASP A 536 -1.09 -18.22 -28.53
C ASP A 536 0.08 -17.61 -29.28
N LEU A 537 0.06 -16.29 -29.52
CA LEU A 537 1.18 -15.57 -30.11
C LEU A 537 2.42 -15.63 -29.20
N ILE A 538 2.24 -15.42 -27.89
CA ILE A 538 3.32 -15.52 -26.90
C ILE A 538 3.79 -16.98 -26.71
N ALA A 539 2.89 -17.96 -26.80
CA ALA A 539 3.24 -19.38 -26.76
C ALA A 539 4.07 -19.79 -27.98
N ARG A 540 3.66 -19.38 -29.18
CA ARG A 540 4.42 -19.56 -30.44
C ARG A 540 5.80 -18.91 -30.38
N ILE A 541 5.91 -17.67 -29.91
CA ILE A 541 7.20 -16.98 -29.72
C ILE A 541 8.09 -17.69 -28.69
N ARG A 542 7.51 -18.36 -27.69
CA ARG A 542 8.24 -19.15 -26.68
C ARG A 542 8.39 -20.64 -27.03
N GLY A 543 8.07 -21.05 -28.26
CA GLY A 543 8.24 -22.43 -28.73
C GLY A 543 7.41 -23.47 -27.97
N ARG A 544 6.29 -23.08 -27.35
CA ARG A 544 5.35 -24.01 -26.69
C ARG A 544 4.18 -24.31 -27.62
N PRO A 545 3.72 -25.57 -27.72
CA PRO A 545 2.52 -25.87 -28.50
C PRO A 545 1.30 -25.15 -27.88
N PRO A 546 0.34 -24.70 -28.70
CA PRO A 546 -0.90 -24.13 -28.19
C PRO A 546 -1.66 -25.21 -27.40
N SER A 547 -2.22 -24.83 -26.25
CA SER A 547 -3.09 -25.71 -25.49
C SER A 547 -4.40 -25.87 -26.26
N ALA A 548 -4.58 -27.02 -26.91
CA ALA A 548 -5.88 -27.41 -27.48
C ALA A 548 -6.94 -27.44 -26.37
N ASP A 549 -8.13 -26.93 -26.66
CA ASP A 549 -9.24 -26.94 -25.70
C ASP A 549 -9.65 -28.38 -25.35
N GLY A 550 -9.80 -28.66 -24.05
CA GLY A 550 -10.61 -29.78 -23.57
C GLY A 550 -9.91 -31.12 -23.27
N TRP A 551 -8.82 -31.12 -22.51
CA TRP A 551 -8.46 -32.26 -21.64
C TRP A 551 -7.85 -31.77 -20.33
N GLU A 552 -8.59 -31.88 -19.22
CA GLU A 552 -8.00 -31.76 -17.88
C GLU A 552 -7.25 -33.05 -17.56
N ALA A 553 -5.93 -32.94 -17.40
CA ALA A 553 -5.15 -34.00 -16.78
C ALA A 553 -5.39 -33.97 -15.26
N VAL A 554 -6.32 -34.80 -14.80
CA VAL A 554 -6.44 -35.13 -13.38
C VAL A 554 -5.17 -35.86 -12.98
N ALA A 555 -4.25 -35.16 -12.33
CA ALA A 555 -3.09 -35.78 -11.71
C ALA A 555 -3.58 -36.69 -10.57
N THR A 556 -3.45 -37.99 -10.75
CA THR A 556 -3.62 -38.98 -9.67
C THR A 556 -2.26 -39.25 -9.03
N ASP A 557 -2.26 -39.60 -7.75
CA ASP A 557 -1.06 -39.71 -6.89
C ASP A 557 -0.02 -40.79 -7.32
N ALA A 558 -0.22 -41.43 -8.48
CA ALA A 558 0.72 -42.37 -9.06
C ALA A 558 1.98 -41.70 -9.65
N ASP A 559 1.84 -40.49 -10.23
CA ASP A 559 2.94 -39.83 -10.96
C ASP A 559 4.08 -39.32 -10.05
N GLU A 560 3.81 -39.05 -8.76
CA GLU A 560 4.86 -38.67 -7.79
C GLU A 560 5.75 -39.87 -7.38
N LEU A 561 5.22 -41.10 -7.47
CA LEU A 561 5.97 -42.31 -7.11
C LEU A 561 6.96 -42.74 -8.20
N GLU A 562 6.67 -42.51 -9.49
CA GLU A 562 7.64 -42.78 -10.56
C GLU A 562 8.79 -41.75 -10.58
N MET A 563 8.50 -40.46 -10.35
CA MET A 563 9.55 -39.43 -10.33
C MET A 563 10.52 -39.55 -9.15
N THR A 564 10.12 -40.15 -8.03
CA THR A 564 11.04 -40.43 -6.91
C THR A 564 11.94 -41.65 -7.16
N GLN A 565 11.50 -42.65 -7.92
CA GLN A 565 12.34 -43.80 -8.30
C GLN A 565 13.35 -43.47 -9.41
N ALA A 566 13.05 -42.54 -10.31
CA ALA A 566 13.98 -42.11 -11.36
C ALA A 566 15.27 -41.44 -10.82
N ASN A 567 15.17 -40.74 -9.68
CA ASN A 567 16.29 -40.00 -9.08
C ASN A 567 17.23 -40.85 -8.20
N THR A 568 17.00 -42.16 -8.05
CA THR A 568 17.93 -43.08 -7.36
C THR A 568 18.79 -43.93 -8.33
N ARG A 569 18.71 -43.65 -9.64
CA ARG A 569 19.59 -44.25 -10.66
C ARG A 569 20.15 -43.21 -11.64
N ARG A 570 20.96 -42.28 -11.12
CA ARG A 570 21.95 -41.50 -11.89
C ARG A 570 23.09 -41.01 -11.02
#